data_AF-A0ABD3WDU1-F1
#
_entry.id   AF-A0ABD3WDU1-F1
#
_cell.length_a   1.000
_cell.length_b   1.000
_cell.length_c   1.000
_cell.angle_alpha   90.00
_cell.angle_beta   90.00
_cell.angle_gamma   90.00
#
_symmetry.space_group_name_H-M   'P 1'
#
loop_
_entity.id
_entity.type
_entity.pdbx_description
1 polymer ?
#
loop_
_entity_poly.entity_id
_entity_poly.type
_entity_poly.pdbx_seq_one_letter_code
_entity_poly.pdbx_strand_id
1 'polypeptide(L)'
;MRDCQNILMWLMEDLAENSYKDKQPASNNRLVEMFHSRTDKVSVTRILEDIVKLQSSIRVLICTVAFGIGIQVEDIDVVIHWVVGGVKIQFRLIGKKLEDVLGIWRKGYGL
;
A
#
# COMPACT_ATOMS: atom_id res chain seq x y z
N MET A 1 12.95 -1.90 3.74
CA MET A 1 12.12 -2.04 4.96
C MET A 1 12.09 -0.77 5.78
N ARG A 2 13.25 -0.17 6.10
CA ARG A 2 13.30 1.16 6.75
C ARG A 2 12.51 2.22 5.99
N ASP A 3 12.59 2.23 4.66
CA ASP A 3 11.89 3.24 3.85
C ASP A 3 10.36 3.15 4.00
N CYS A 4 9.77 1.96 3.89
CA CYS A 4 8.33 1.76 4.11
C CYS A 4 7.89 2.21 5.51
N GLN A 5 8.69 1.87 6.53
CA GLN A 5 8.41 2.27 7.90
C GLN A 5 8.50 3.80 8.08
N ASN A 6 9.52 4.43 7.48
CA ASN A 6 9.68 5.88 7.52
C ASN A 6 8.53 6.60 6.82
N ILE A 7 8.10 6.10 5.64
CA ILE A 7 6.96 6.66 4.91
C ILE A 7 5.68 6.48 5.73
N LEU A 8 5.48 5.32 6.37
CA LEU A 8 4.34 5.09 7.24
C LEU A 8 4.34 6.10 8.39
N MET A 9 5.44 6.21 9.13
CA MET A 9 5.54 7.15 10.26
C MET A 9 5.27 8.59 9.81
N TRP A 10 5.87 9.01 8.70
CA TRP A 10 5.67 10.34 8.14
C TRP A 10 4.21 10.62 7.79
N LEU A 11 3.53 9.68 7.11
CA LEU A 11 2.10 9.84 6.79
C LEU A 11 1.21 9.85 8.03
N MET A 12 1.51 9.00 9.02
CA MET A 12 0.74 8.95 10.26
C MET A 12 0.91 10.23 11.08
N GLU A 13 2.10 10.82 11.06
CA GLU A 13 2.40 12.10 11.73
C GLU A 13 1.73 13.28 11.02
N ASP A 14 1.86 13.36 9.69
CA ASP A 14 1.30 14.44 8.86
C ASP A 14 -0.24 14.43 8.87
N LEU A 15 -0.85 13.25 8.75
CA LEU A 15 -2.30 13.10 8.76
C LEU A 15 -2.90 13.14 10.18
N ALA A 16 -2.11 12.80 11.21
CA ALA A 16 -2.54 12.72 12.60
C ALA A 16 -3.87 11.95 12.76
N GLU A 17 -4.91 12.58 13.32
CA GLU A 17 -6.24 11.98 13.50
C GLU A 17 -6.92 11.60 12.17
N ASN A 18 -6.56 12.26 11.06
CA ASN A 18 -7.10 11.95 9.74
C ASN A 18 -6.51 10.66 9.16
N SER A 19 -5.53 10.03 9.82
CA SER A 19 -5.06 8.69 9.48
C SER A 19 -6.02 7.59 9.95
N TYR A 20 -7.12 7.94 10.60
CA TYR A 20 -8.13 7.02 11.11
C TYR A 20 -9.54 7.33 10.58
N LYS A 21 -10.30 6.27 10.28
CA LYS A 21 -11.73 6.36 10.04
C LYS A 21 -12.41 6.99 11.27
N ASP A 22 -13.31 7.94 11.02
CA ASP A 22 -14.05 8.69 12.03
C ASP A 22 -13.15 9.40 13.06
N LYS A 23 -11.86 9.59 12.74
CA LYS A 23 -10.84 10.18 13.61
C LYS A 23 -10.64 9.44 14.93
N GLN A 24 -10.92 8.14 14.96
CA GLN A 24 -10.77 7.30 16.15
C GLN A 24 -9.53 6.40 16.08
N PRO A 25 -8.52 6.62 16.94
CA PRO A 25 -7.29 5.83 16.93
C PRO A 25 -7.54 4.36 17.33
N ALA A 26 -7.74 3.50 16.33
CA ALA A 26 -7.83 2.06 16.51
C ALA A 26 -7.12 1.33 15.36
N SER A 27 -6.51 0.19 15.63
CA SER A 27 -5.74 -0.58 14.65
C SER A 27 -6.59 -1.06 13.47
N ASN A 28 -7.87 -1.33 13.69
CA ASN A 28 -8.85 -1.70 12.66
C ASN A 28 -9.49 -0.49 11.94
N ASN A 29 -9.20 0.74 12.39
CA ASN A 29 -9.73 1.96 11.80
C ASN A 29 -8.67 2.76 11.02
N ARG A 30 -7.45 2.24 10.85
CA ARG A 30 -6.40 2.96 10.12
C ARG A 30 -6.72 3.05 8.62
N LEU A 31 -6.52 4.24 8.05
CA LEU A 31 -6.59 4.48 6.62
C LEU A 31 -5.26 4.16 5.91
N VAL A 32 -4.15 4.23 6.65
CA VAL A 32 -2.78 3.96 6.14
C VAL A 32 -2.24 2.70 6.81
N GLU A 33 -1.86 1.73 5.99
CA GLU A 33 -1.31 0.44 6.43
C GLU A 33 0.03 0.15 5.77
N MET A 34 0.81 -0.73 6.39
CA MET A 34 2.08 -1.19 5.84
C MET A 34 2.15 -2.71 5.79
N PHE A 35 2.54 -3.23 4.63
CA PHE A 35 2.76 -4.66 4.40
C PHE A 35 4.21 -4.95 4.02
N HIS A 36 4.87 -5.82 4.78
CA HIS A 36 6.20 -6.34 4.47
C HIS A 36 6.40 -7.75 5.03
N SER A 37 7.52 -8.39 4.69
CA SER A 37 7.89 -9.75 5.10
C SER A 37 8.03 -10.00 6.61
N ARG A 38 7.93 -8.94 7.42
CA ARG A 38 8.00 -9.00 8.90
C ARG A 38 6.71 -8.51 9.57
N THR A 39 5.67 -8.20 8.80
CA THR A 39 4.34 -7.90 9.35
C THR A 39 3.84 -9.16 10.05
N ASP A 40 3.26 -9.02 11.25
CA ASP A 40 2.74 -10.18 11.98
C ASP A 40 1.59 -10.83 11.22
N LYS A 41 1.37 -12.13 11.45
CA LYS A 41 0.38 -12.91 10.69
C LYS A 41 -1.04 -12.35 10.82
N VAL A 42 -1.40 -11.81 11.98
CA VAL A 42 -2.75 -11.27 12.23
C VAL A 42 -2.95 -10.01 11.39
N SER A 43 -1.97 -9.11 11.37
CA SER A 43 -1.99 -7.92 10.53
C SER A 43 -1.94 -8.25 9.05
N VAL A 44 -1.15 -9.25 8.63
CA VAL A 44 -1.12 -9.73 7.24
C VAL A 44 -2.51 -10.19 6.79
N THR A 45 -3.14 -11.08 7.54
CA THR A 45 -4.48 -11.59 7.20
C THR A 45 -5.49 -10.45 7.12
N ARG A 46 -5.54 -9.58 8.13
CA ARG A 46 -6.44 -8.43 8.15
C ARG A 46 -6.24 -7.50 6.94
N ILE A 47 -5.00 -7.11 6.66
CA ILE A 47 -4.70 -6.18 5.56
C ILE A 47 -5.09 -6.80 4.21
N LEU A 48 -4.79 -8.07 3.97
CA LEU A 48 -5.13 -8.75 2.72
C LEU A 48 -6.64 -8.92 2.54
N GLU A 49 -7.35 -9.28 3.61
CA GLU A 49 -8.80 -9.42 3.57
C GLU A 49 -9.50 -8.06 3.42
N ASP A 50 -8.99 -7.02 4.06
CA ASP A 50 -9.65 -5.72 4.07
C ASP A 50 -9.32 -4.88 2.85
N ILE A 51 -8.11 -4.90 2.30
CA ILE A 51 -7.75 -4.01 1.19
C ILE A 51 -8.58 -4.24 -0.08
N VAL A 52 -9.07 -5.47 -0.28
CA VAL A 52 -9.90 -5.84 -1.44
C VAL A 52 -11.38 -5.53 -1.25
N LYS A 53 -11.82 -5.12 -0.04
CA LYS A 53 -13.22 -4.83 0.25
C LYS A 53 -13.53 -3.36 -0.09
N LEU A 54 -14.59 -3.12 -0.86
CA LEU A 54 -15.10 -1.76 -1.12
C LEU A 54 -15.38 -0.95 0.16
N GLN A 55 -15.80 -1.64 1.23
CA GLN A 55 -16.13 -1.03 2.53
C GLN A 55 -14.94 -0.91 3.48
N SER A 56 -13.74 -1.28 3.03
CA SER A 56 -12.52 -1.13 3.81
C SER A 56 -12.31 0.30 4.26
N SER A 57 -11.71 0.48 5.43
CA SER A 57 -11.15 1.76 5.85
C SER A 57 -9.79 2.01 5.18
N ILE A 58 -9.09 0.97 4.72
CA ILE A 58 -7.76 1.13 4.12
C ILE A 58 -7.86 1.96 2.82
N ARG A 59 -7.06 3.01 2.73
CA ARG A 59 -6.96 3.91 1.56
C ARG A 59 -5.54 3.96 1.00
N VAL A 60 -4.54 3.71 1.84
CA VAL A 60 -3.13 3.69 1.44
C VAL A 60 -2.48 2.42 1.98
N LEU A 61 -1.89 1.64 1.08
CA LEU A 61 -1.03 0.52 1.44
C LEU A 61 0.40 0.81 1.04
N ILE A 62 1.29 0.80 2.03
CA ILE A 62 2.73 0.96 1.82
C ILE A 62 3.35 -0.43 1.82
N CYS A 63 3.94 -0.84 0.70
CA CYS A 63 4.53 -2.15 0.59
C CYS A 63 5.82 -2.14 -0.24
N THR A 64 6.68 -3.13 0.01
CA THR A 64 7.81 -3.42 -0.90
C THR A 64 7.31 -4.10 -2.17
N VAL A 65 8.08 -4.02 -3.27
CA VAL A 65 7.78 -4.66 -4.57
C VAL A 65 7.39 -6.15 -4.44
N ALA A 66 7.93 -6.85 -3.45
CA ALA A 66 7.60 -8.26 -3.17
C ALA A 66 6.11 -8.50 -2.86
N PHE A 67 5.35 -7.49 -2.47
CA PHE A 67 3.90 -7.60 -2.22
C PHE A 67 3.08 -7.90 -3.48
N GLY A 68 3.45 -7.34 -4.63
CA GLY A 68 2.67 -7.55 -5.85
C GLY A 68 2.92 -8.90 -6.54
N ILE A 69 3.64 -9.82 -5.90
CA ILE A 69 3.84 -11.18 -6.39
C ILE A 69 2.76 -12.07 -5.75
N GLY A 70 1.69 -12.36 -6.49
CA GLY A 70 0.65 -13.31 -6.08
C GLY A 70 -0.52 -12.73 -5.28
N ILE A 71 -0.66 -11.41 -5.19
CA ILE A 71 -1.81 -10.75 -4.56
C ILE A 71 -2.58 -9.96 -5.62
N GLN A 72 -3.85 -10.31 -5.78
CA GLN A 72 -4.79 -9.59 -6.63
C GLN A 72 -5.50 -8.53 -5.79
N VAL A 73 -5.18 -7.27 -6.05
CA VAL A 73 -5.91 -6.12 -5.52
C VAL A 73 -6.58 -5.43 -6.70
N GLU A 74 -7.90 -5.35 -6.66
CA GLU A 74 -8.72 -4.67 -7.66
C GLU A 74 -9.00 -3.23 -7.19
N ASP A 75 -9.52 -2.39 -8.08
CA ASP A 75 -9.95 -1.02 -7.74
C ASP A 75 -8.88 -0.11 -7.11
N ILE A 76 -7.63 -0.20 -7.58
CA ILE A 76 -6.55 0.73 -7.21
C ILE A 76 -6.63 2.00 -8.07
N ASP A 77 -6.77 3.15 -7.42
CA ASP A 77 -6.74 4.47 -8.08
C ASP A 77 -5.33 4.84 -8.58
N VAL A 78 -4.33 4.70 -7.70
CA VAL A 78 -2.96 5.19 -7.92
C VAL A 78 -1.94 4.22 -7.34
N VAL A 79 -0.86 3.99 -8.10
CA VAL A 79 0.34 3.30 -7.60
C VAL A 79 1.51 4.29 -7.59
N ILE A 80 2.15 4.43 -6.43
CA ILE A 80 3.33 5.29 -6.25
C ILE A 80 4.55 4.41 -6.04
N HIS A 81 5.52 4.50 -6.95
CA HIS A 81 6.80 3.83 -6.81
C HIS A 81 7.82 4.77 -6.16
N TRP A 82 8.22 4.44 -4.94
CA TRP A 82 9.27 5.15 -4.23
C TRP A 82 10.63 4.50 -4.55
N VAL A 83 11.50 5.23 -5.26
CA VAL A 83 12.83 4.74 -5.66
C VAL A 83 13.93 5.68 -5.18
N VAL A 84 15.14 5.15 -5.02
CA VAL A 84 16.32 5.99 -4.75
C VAL A 84 16.50 6.98 -5.90
N GLY A 85 16.45 8.29 -5.59
CA GLY A 85 16.53 9.37 -6.58
C GLY A 85 15.20 10.05 -6.91
N GLY A 86 14.07 9.64 -6.31
CA GLY A 86 12.81 10.39 -6.38
C GLY A 86 11.54 9.53 -6.40
N VAL A 87 10.40 10.20 -6.52
CA VAL A 87 9.08 9.56 -6.62
C VAL A 87 8.71 9.37 -8.09
N LYS A 88 8.33 8.16 -8.49
CA LYS A 88 7.70 7.91 -9.78
C LYS A 88 6.24 7.55 -9.55
N ILE A 89 5.36 8.45 -9.99
CA ILE A 89 3.91 8.28 -9.86
C ILE A 89 3.39 7.65 -11.14
N GLN A 90 2.70 6.51 -11.02
CA GLN A 90 1.97 5.93 -12.13
C GLN A 90 0.48 6.09 -11.84
N PHE A 91 -0.16 6.99 -12.58
CA PHE A 91 -1.58 7.22 -12.47
C PHE A 91 -2.35 6.15 -13.25
N ARG A 92 -3.44 5.67 -12.63
CA ARG A 92 -4.56 4.95 -13.25
C ARG A 92 -4.28 3.50 -13.64
N LEU A 93 -4.76 2.58 -12.79
CA LEU A 93 -4.74 1.13 -12.99
C LEU A 93 -6.10 0.51 -12.65
N ILE A 94 -7.19 1.21 -12.97
CA ILE A 94 -8.55 0.71 -12.78
C ILE A 94 -8.68 -0.64 -13.51
N GLY A 95 -8.97 -1.69 -12.75
CA GLY A 95 -9.15 -3.05 -13.25
C GLY A 95 -7.87 -3.79 -13.69
N LYS A 96 -6.66 -3.29 -13.36
CA LYS A 96 -5.41 -3.99 -13.64
C LYS A 96 -4.88 -4.68 -12.40
N LYS A 97 -4.43 -5.93 -12.54
CA LYS A 97 -3.79 -6.63 -11.44
C LYS A 97 -2.47 -5.96 -11.10
N LEU A 98 -2.12 -5.88 -9.82
CA LEU A 98 -0.85 -5.31 -9.36
C LEU A 98 0.38 -5.98 -10.02
N GLU A 99 0.30 -7.27 -10.35
CA GLU A 99 1.34 -7.98 -11.10
C GLU A 99 1.57 -7.42 -12.51
N ASP A 100 0.51 -6.96 -13.20
CA ASP A 100 0.61 -6.34 -14.53
C ASP A 100 1.32 -4.99 -14.44
N VAL A 101 1.07 -4.25 -13.35
CA VAL A 101 1.73 -2.97 -13.04
C VAL A 101 3.21 -3.18 -12.83
N LEU A 102 3.56 -4.17 -12.00
CA LEU A 102 4.93 -4.54 -11.75
C LEU A 102 5.62 -5.07 -13.01
N GLY A 103 4.89 -5.75 -13.90
CA GLY A 103 5.39 -6.19 -15.20
C GLY A 103 5.73 -5.03 -16.15
N ILE A 104 4.88 -4.00 -16.20
CA ILE A 104 5.16 -2.74 -16.94
C ILE A 104 6.43 -2.09 -16.38
N TRP A 105 6.55 -2.04 -15.05
CA TRP A 105 7.72 -1.48 -14.38
C TRP A 105 8.99 -2.27 -14.69
N ARG A 106 8.99 -3.61 -14.54
CA ARG A 106 10.12 -4.49 -14.86
C ARG A 106 10.64 -4.29 -16.29
N LYS A 107 9.74 -4.25 -17.27
CA LYS A 107 10.08 -3.98 -18.68
C LYS A 107 10.67 -2.58 -18.91
N GLY A 108 10.22 -1.57 -18.16
CA GLY A 108 10.73 -0.19 -18.26
C GLY A 108 12.10 0.04 -17.61
N TYR A 109 12.54 -0.84 -16.71
CA TYR A 109 13.79 -0.69 -15.94
C TYR A 109 14.79 -1.84 -16.10
N GLY A 110 14.49 -2.86 -16.91
CA GLY A 110 15.40 -3.97 -17.18
C GLY A 110 15.59 -4.92 -15.97
N LEU A 111 14.55 -5.11 -15.17
CA LEU A 111 14.52 -6.00 -14.00
C LEU A 111 13.67 -7.24 -14.25
#